data_AF-A0A3D8QIW3-F1
#
_entry.id   AF-A0A3D8QIW3-F1
#
_cell.length_a   1.000
_cell.length_b   1.000
_cell.length_c   1.000
_cell.angle_alpha   90.00
_cell.angle_beta   90.00
_cell.angle_gamma   90.00
#
_symmetry.space_group_name_H-M   'P 1'
#
loop_
_entity.id
_entity.type
_entity.pdbx_description
1 polymer ?
#
loop_
_entity_poly.entity_id
_entity_poly.type
_entity_poly.pdbx_seq_one_letter_code
_entity_poly.pdbx_strand_id
1 'polypeptide(L)'
;MAIESPSQSPSPSPSQAARLLSRTNAVKTTTGLAPGYLQANLVILPSRYSSAFQDLCARNPVPCPLLGLTPVGNPQKILPEGCIKHDDFDIRTDFPSYVVHAEDGKSVRVKTDILDEWTSDHVGFLIGCSFSFEDALTRNGLRICHQLAGNVVAMYQSTIPVLPAGVFWGSSMVVSMRTYLPSEIERVRDITRPFLATHGEPVAWGWEGAKSIGVRDIHNPDFGDAQEFKEGEVPVFWVCRSPHYHNVACGVTPQVAVRHAVRAGRVQGVTMAHEPGHMLVTDWTVEDLPRIPGRIAELGRV
;
A
#
# COMPACT_ATOMS: atom_id res chain seq x y z
N MET A 1 15.26 19.20 51.57
CA MET A 1 14.37 18.50 50.63
C MET A 1 14.54 19.15 49.27
N ALA A 2 15.28 18.51 48.37
CA ALA A 2 15.30 18.91 46.98
C ALA A 2 14.01 18.36 46.33
N ILE A 3 13.27 19.25 45.70
CA ILE A 3 12.03 18.93 45.00
C ILE A 3 12.48 18.40 43.64
N GLU A 4 12.37 17.09 43.41
CA GLU A 4 12.61 16.50 42.10
C GLU A 4 11.58 17.06 41.11
N SER A 5 12.08 17.72 40.07
CA SER A 5 11.28 18.12 38.91
C SER A 5 10.70 16.88 38.23
N PRO A 6 9.42 16.88 37.83
CA PRO A 6 8.83 15.73 37.16
C PRO A 6 9.61 15.47 35.87
N SER A 7 10.10 14.23 35.73
CA SER A 7 10.73 13.75 34.49
C SER A 7 9.74 13.97 33.34
N GLN A 8 10.00 14.95 32.49
CA GLN A 8 9.23 15.13 31.26
C GLN A 8 9.44 13.87 30.43
N SER A 9 8.38 13.07 30.29
CA SER A 9 8.33 12.01 29.29
C SER A 9 8.71 12.63 27.93
N PRO A 10 9.63 12.01 27.16
CA PRO A 10 10.06 12.58 25.90
C PRO A 10 8.85 12.81 24.99
N SER A 11 8.81 13.95 24.30
CA SER A 11 7.77 14.26 23.32
C SER A 11 7.69 13.14 22.27
N PRO A 12 6.49 12.69 21.87
CA PRO A 12 6.35 11.60 20.92
C PRO A 12 7.02 11.94 19.60
N SER A 13 7.66 10.95 18.98
CA SER A 13 8.19 11.09 17.61
C SER A 13 7.06 11.40 16.61
N PRO A 14 7.33 12.02 15.45
CA PRO A 14 6.28 12.33 14.46
C PRO A 14 5.45 11.11 14.03
N SER A 15 6.08 9.96 13.84
CA SER A 15 5.40 8.69 13.52
C SER A 15 4.50 8.21 14.66
N GLN A 16 4.99 8.25 15.90
CA GLN A 16 4.20 7.91 17.08
C GLN A 16 3.02 8.86 17.28
N ALA A 17 3.22 10.17 17.12
CA ALA A 17 2.15 11.16 17.19
C ALA A 17 1.06 10.90 16.15
N ALA A 18 1.43 10.55 14.91
CA ALA A 18 0.47 10.19 13.86
C ALA A 18 -0.36 8.95 14.22
N ARG A 19 0.26 7.92 14.82
CA ARG A 19 -0.47 6.73 15.32
C ARG A 19 -1.42 7.08 16.47
N LEU A 20 -0.99 7.90 17.43
CA LEU A 20 -1.84 8.35 18.54
C LEU A 20 -3.05 9.17 18.06
N LEU A 21 -2.86 10.02 17.05
CA LEU A 21 -3.96 10.74 16.39
C LEU A 21 -4.91 9.79 15.65
N SER A 22 -4.37 8.74 15.01
CA SER A 22 -5.16 7.71 14.34
C SER A 22 -6.00 6.92 15.34
N ARG A 23 -5.39 6.48 16.45
CA ARG A 23 -6.04 5.77 17.58
C ARG A 23 -7.21 6.52 18.19
N THR A 24 -7.13 7.85 18.22
CA THR A 24 -8.18 8.71 18.76
C THR A 24 -9.18 9.16 17.68
N ASN A 25 -9.04 8.68 16.44
CA ASN A 25 -9.83 9.07 15.27
C ASN A 25 -9.82 10.60 15.03
N ALA A 26 -8.75 11.27 15.44
CA ALA A 26 -8.57 12.72 15.31
C ALA A 26 -8.14 13.12 13.89
N VAL A 27 -7.79 12.16 13.04
CA VAL A 27 -7.38 12.37 11.64
C VAL A 27 -8.30 11.60 10.70
N LYS A 28 -8.72 12.25 9.62
CA LYS A 28 -9.54 11.63 8.55
C LYS A 28 -8.72 11.02 7.43
N THR A 29 -7.41 11.29 7.42
CA THR A 29 -6.47 10.73 6.46
C THR A 29 -5.09 10.78 7.08
N THR A 30 -4.24 9.81 6.76
CA THR A 30 -2.84 9.82 7.19
C THR A 30 -1.94 10.57 6.24
N THR A 31 -2.49 11.06 5.14
CA THR A 31 -1.70 11.73 4.14
C THR A 31 -1.07 13.01 4.72
N GLY A 32 0.25 13.16 4.53
CA GLY A 32 1.05 14.29 5.02
C GLY A 32 1.34 14.30 6.51
N LEU A 33 0.84 13.31 7.24
CA LEU A 33 1.29 13.06 8.60
C LEU A 33 2.71 12.50 8.57
N ALA A 34 3.54 13.03 9.48
CA ALA A 34 4.95 12.65 9.67
C ALA A 34 5.77 12.60 8.36
N PRO A 35 6.06 13.76 7.72
CA PRO A 35 6.88 13.81 6.52
C PRO A 35 8.23 13.09 6.70
N GLY A 36 8.62 12.30 5.70
CA GLY A 36 9.86 11.50 5.72
C GLY A 36 9.72 10.09 6.30
N TYR A 37 8.61 9.78 6.97
CA TYR A 37 8.30 8.43 7.46
C TYR A 37 7.54 7.62 6.41
N LEU A 38 7.78 6.31 6.38
CA LEU A 38 7.10 5.39 5.49
C LEU A 38 5.68 5.13 5.99
N GLN A 39 4.72 5.17 5.07
CA GLN A 39 3.35 4.72 5.33
C GLN A 39 3.11 3.34 4.73
N ALA A 40 2.40 2.50 5.48
CA ALA A 40 2.13 1.12 5.12
C ALA A 40 0.62 0.87 5.01
N ASN A 41 0.26 0.11 3.98
CA ASN A 41 -1.07 -0.43 3.77
C ASN A 41 -1.25 -1.68 4.60
N LEU A 42 -2.50 -2.01 4.90
CA LEU A 42 -2.85 -3.18 5.71
C LEU A 42 -3.64 -4.22 4.93
N VAL A 43 -3.29 -5.48 5.17
CA VAL A 43 -4.10 -6.68 4.92
C VAL A 43 -4.02 -7.56 6.16
N ILE A 44 -5.14 -8.07 6.66
CA ILE A 44 -5.21 -9.01 7.79
C ILE A 44 -5.98 -10.24 7.34
N LEU A 45 -5.41 -11.41 7.61
CA LEU A 45 -5.93 -12.71 7.20
C LEU A 45 -5.84 -13.73 8.36
N PRO A 46 -6.68 -14.78 8.36
CA PRO A 46 -6.46 -15.96 9.19
C PRO A 46 -5.09 -16.59 8.92
N SER A 47 -4.42 -17.07 9.97
CA SER A 47 -3.01 -17.48 9.97
C SER A 47 -2.71 -18.59 8.98
N ARG A 48 -3.67 -19.48 8.74
CA ARG A 48 -3.60 -20.56 7.72
C ARG A 48 -3.30 -20.05 6.30
N TYR A 49 -3.61 -18.80 5.98
CA TYR A 49 -3.30 -18.19 4.67
C TYR A 49 -2.00 -17.38 4.67
N SER A 50 -1.34 -17.25 5.82
CA SER A 50 -0.15 -16.40 5.98
C SER A 50 0.99 -16.79 5.05
N SER A 51 1.37 -18.08 5.03
CA SER A 51 2.46 -18.55 4.14
C SER A 51 2.13 -18.30 2.67
N ALA A 52 0.90 -18.59 2.25
CA ALA A 52 0.47 -18.37 0.87
C ALA A 52 0.50 -16.89 0.49
N PHE A 53 0.17 -15.99 1.42
CA PHE A 53 0.21 -14.55 1.19
C PHE A 53 1.64 -14.01 1.16
N GLN A 54 2.53 -14.50 2.04
CA GLN A 54 3.94 -14.18 1.97
C GLN A 54 4.58 -14.64 0.65
N ASP A 55 4.25 -15.84 0.17
CA ASP A 55 4.69 -16.34 -1.13
C ASP A 55 4.10 -15.51 -2.27
N LEU A 56 2.84 -15.04 -2.15
CA LEU A 56 2.23 -14.11 -3.10
C LEU A 56 3.04 -12.81 -3.20
N CYS A 57 3.40 -12.23 -2.04
CA CYS A 57 4.24 -11.04 -1.96
C CYS A 57 5.63 -11.29 -2.57
N ALA A 58 6.25 -12.43 -2.24
CA ALA A 58 7.59 -12.77 -2.74
C ALA A 58 7.63 -12.98 -4.25
N ARG A 59 6.57 -13.58 -4.83
CA ARG A 59 6.44 -13.74 -6.29
C ARG A 59 6.07 -12.44 -7.00
N ASN A 60 5.44 -11.50 -6.29
CA ASN A 60 5.00 -10.22 -6.86
C ASN A 60 5.56 -9.03 -6.05
N PRO A 61 6.90 -8.87 -5.94
CA PRO A 61 7.51 -7.93 -5.01
C PRO A 61 7.26 -6.45 -5.37
N VAL A 62 7.02 -6.17 -6.66
CA VAL A 62 6.68 -4.81 -7.14
C VAL A 62 5.27 -4.40 -6.69
N PRO A 63 4.19 -5.15 -7.02
CA PRO A 63 2.84 -4.77 -6.58
C PRO A 63 2.50 -5.14 -5.13
N CYS A 64 3.28 -6.02 -4.49
CA CYS A 64 3.03 -6.51 -3.13
C CYS A 64 4.29 -6.41 -2.23
N PRO A 65 4.87 -5.20 -2.05
CA PRO A 65 6.10 -5.04 -1.27
C PRO A 65 5.83 -5.25 0.24
N LEU A 66 6.11 -6.43 0.75
CA LEU A 66 5.93 -6.72 2.17
C LEU A 66 6.97 -5.94 3.00
N LEU A 67 6.51 -5.09 3.92
CA LEU A 67 7.32 -4.32 4.87
C LEU A 67 7.37 -4.95 6.27
N GLY A 68 6.34 -5.70 6.63
CA GLY A 68 6.34 -6.40 7.90
C GLY A 68 5.07 -7.21 8.10
N LEU A 69 5.06 -7.99 9.18
CA LEU A 69 3.89 -8.73 9.60
C LEU A 69 3.83 -8.83 11.12
N THR A 70 2.63 -9.04 11.65
CA THR A 70 2.45 -9.39 13.05
C THR A 70 2.82 -10.86 13.28
N PRO A 71 3.30 -11.25 14.47
CA PRO A 71 3.17 -12.63 14.91
C PRO A 71 1.70 -13.05 14.94
N VAL A 72 1.43 -14.35 14.83
CA VAL A 72 0.06 -14.90 14.86
C VAL A 72 -0.64 -14.49 16.16
N GLY A 73 -1.80 -13.84 16.03
CA GLY A 73 -2.64 -13.43 17.13
C GLY A 73 -2.13 -12.25 17.96
N ASN A 74 -0.93 -11.73 17.70
CA ASN A 74 -0.34 -10.63 18.47
C ASN A 74 -0.47 -9.29 17.71
N PRO A 75 -1.43 -8.43 18.06
CA PRO A 75 -1.65 -7.16 17.35
C PRO A 75 -0.66 -6.06 17.72
N GLN A 76 0.16 -6.24 18.76
CA GLN A 76 1.01 -5.19 19.34
C GLN A 76 2.47 -5.29 18.88
N LYS A 77 2.81 -6.28 18.06
CA LYS A 77 4.17 -6.48 17.55
C LYS A 77 4.19 -6.57 16.04
N ILE A 78 5.17 -5.91 15.41
CA ILE A 78 5.49 -6.07 13.99
C ILE A 78 6.91 -6.59 13.86
N LEU A 79 7.09 -7.56 12.97
CA LEU A 79 8.38 -8.05 12.51
C LEU A 79 8.67 -7.47 11.13
N PRO A 80 9.91 -7.00 10.86
CA PRO A 80 11.06 -6.94 11.77
C PRO A 80 10.96 -5.78 12.80
N GLU A 81 11.70 -5.89 13.92
CA GLU A 81 11.66 -5.00 15.10
C GLU A 81 12.09 -3.54 14.85
N GLY A 82 12.38 -3.16 13.60
CA GLY A 82 12.63 -1.77 13.20
C GLY A 82 11.42 -1.04 12.62
N CYS A 83 10.39 -1.78 12.15
CA CYS A 83 9.24 -1.20 11.48
C CYS A 83 8.38 -0.37 12.46
N ILE A 84 8.23 -0.88 13.68
CA ILE A 84 7.56 -0.22 14.80
C ILE A 84 8.46 -0.38 16.03
N LYS A 85 8.82 0.73 16.67
CA LYS A 85 9.78 0.77 17.79
C LYS A 85 9.15 1.02 19.15
N HIS A 86 7.88 1.44 19.18
CA HIS A 86 7.21 1.85 20.41
C HIS A 86 6.27 0.75 20.93
N ASP A 87 6.36 0.47 22.22
CA ASP A 87 5.60 -0.59 22.89
C ASP A 87 4.10 -0.28 23.02
N ASP A 88 3.70 0.98 22.81
CA ASP A 88 2.30 1.40 22.87
C ASP A 88 1.52 1.09 21.58
N PHE A 89 2.18 0.52 20.57
CA PHE A 89 1.56 0.20 19.28
C PHE A 89 0.47 -0.86 19.38
N ASP A 90 -0.62 -0.64 18.63
CA ASP A 90 -1.66 -1.65 18.41
C ASP A 90 -2.23 -1.53 16.99
N ILE A 91 -2.03 -2.57 16.18
CA ILE A 91 -2.50 -2.60 14.79
C ILE A 91 -4.02 -2.51 14.67
N ARG A 92 -4.77 -2.75 15.75
CA ARG A 92 -6.24 -2.75 15.76
C ARG A 92 -6.84 -1.37 15.89
N THR A 93 -6.05 -0.38 16.30
CA THR A 93 -6.51 1.00 16.57
C THR A 93 -5.63 2.06 15.91
N ASP A 94 -4.39 1.75 15.53
CA ASP A 94 -3.43 2.76 15.03
C ASP A 94 -3.58 3.13 13.55
N PHE A 95 -4.60 2.61 12.86
CA PHE A 95 -5.08 3.13 11.57
C PHE A 95 -6.36 3.95 11.77
N PRO A 96 -6.58 5.04 11.02
CA PRO A 96 -7.78 5.85 11.21
C PRO A 96 -9.08 5.19 10.70
N SER A 97 -9.01 4.21 9.80
CA SER A 97 -10.19 3.48 9.30
C SER A 97 -9.82 2.12 8.72
N TYR A 98 -10.70 1.15 8.94
CA TYR A 98 -10.57 -0.25 8.51
C TYR A 98 -11.79 -0.67 7.69
N VAL A 99 -11.53 -1.57 6.74
CA VAL A 99 -12.53 -2.28 5.97
C VAL A 99 -12.54 -3.73 6.42
N VAL A 100 -13.66 -4.19 6.96
CA VAL A 100 -13.86 -5.55 7.46
C VAL A 100 -14.74 -6.31 6.49
N HIS A 101 -14.23 -7.42 5.97
CA HIS A 101 -14.96 -8.37 5.13
C HIS A 101 -15.41 -9.56 5.99
N ALA A 102 -16.73 -9.73 6.13
CA ALA A 102 -17.29 -10.82 6.91
C ALA A 102 -17.08 -12.19 6.23
N GLU A 103 -17.30 -13.26 6.98
CA GLU A 103 -17.08 -14.64 6.53
C GLU A 103 -17.88 -15.04 5.27
N ASP A 104 -18.99 -14.36 5.01
CA ASP A 104 -19.83 -14.56 3.83
C ASP A 104 -19.20 -14.00 2.53
N GLY A 105 -18.08 -13.29 2.64
CA GLY A 105 -17.35 -12.65 1.54
C GLY A 105 -18.11 -11.52 0.83
N LYS A 106 -19.27 -11.11 1.35
CA LYS A 106 -20.19 -10.12 0.74
C LYS A 106 -20.38 -8.90 1.62
N SER A 107 -20.43 -9.08 2.94
CA SER A 107 -20.67 -7.98 3.87
C SER A 107 -19.37 -7.23 4.14
N VAL A 108 -19.38 -5.94 3.80
CA VAL A 108 -18.26 -5.02 4.02
C VAL A 108 -18.69 -3.97 5.03
N ARG A 109 -17.93 -3.85 6.13
CA ARG A 109 -18.17 -2.85 7.18
C ARG A 109 -16.96 -1.95 7.28
N VAL A 110 -17.20 -0.64 7.38
CA VAL A 110 -16.16 0.34 7.69
C VAL A 110 -16.17 0.57 9.20
N LYS A 111 -15.02 0.45 9.86
CA LYS A 111 -14.87 0.63 11.32
C LYS A 111 -13.67 1.50 11.61
N THR A 112 -13.72 2.23 12.72
CA THR A 112 -12.59 3.04 13.24
C THR A 112 -11.58 2.21 14.03
N ASP A 113 -11.96 1.00 14.43
CA ASP A 113 -11.10 0.01 15.07
C ASP A 113 -11.58 -1.40 14.73
N ILE A 114 -10.71 -2.39 14.97
CA ILE A 114 -10.99 -3.81 14.73
C ILE A 114 -10.80 -4.65 15.99
N LEU A 115 -11.02 -4.06 17.18
CA LEU A 115 -10.83 -4.76 18.46
C LEU A 115 -11.71 -6.01 18.57
N ASP A 116 -12.97 -5.90 18.16
CA ASP A 116 -13.95 -7.00 18.21
C ASP A 116 -13.78 -8.05 17.10
N GLU A 117 -13.09 -7.69 16.01
CA GLU A 117 -12.95 -8.55 14.83
C GLU A 117 -11.64 -9.34 14.85
N TRP A 118 -10.62 -8.81 15.54
CA TRP A 118 -9.33 -9.46 15.71
C TRP A 118 -9.44 -10.68 16.63
N THR A 119 -8.73 -11.75 16.27
CA THR A 119 -8.70 -13.02 17.03
C THR A 119 -7.27 -13.51 17.15
N SER A 120 -7.04 -14.52 17.99
CA SER A 120 -5.73 -15.19 18.13
C SER A 120 -5.26 -15.91 16.85
N ASP A 121 -6.12 -16.07 15.84
CA ASP A 121 -5.78 -16.68 14.55
C ASP A 121 -5.39 -15.64 13.49
N HIS A 122 -5.43 -14.34 13.77
CA HIS A 122 -5.15 -13.32 12.75
C HIS A 122 -3.66 -13.01 12.60
N VAL A 123 -3.26 -12.69 11.36
CA VAL A 123 -1.95 -12.13 11.01
C VAL A 123 -2.17 -10.86 10.19
N GLY A 124 -1.58 -9.75 10.63
CA GLY A 124 -1.56 -8.50 9.89
C GLY A 124 -0.30 -8.38 9.04
N PHE A 125 -0.45 -7.89 7.82
CA PHE A 125 0.61 -7.66 6.86
C PHE A 125 0.67 -6.18 6.52
N LEU A 126 1.84 -5.59 6.72
CA LEU A 126 2.15 -4.23 6.30
C LEU A 126 2.73 -4.28 4.90
N ILE A 127 2.00 -3.72 3.94
CA ILE A 127 2.41 -3.63 2.55
C ILE A 127 2.87 -2.20 2.29
N GLY A 128 4.13 -2.08 1.89
CA GLY A 128 4.76 -0.79 1.69
C GLY A 128 4.11 0.02 0.60
N CYS A 129 4.13 1.32 0.84
CA CYS A 129 4.02 2.30 -0.20
C CYS A 129 5.43 2.73 -0.59
N SER A 130 5.82 2.64 -1.86
CA SER A 130 7.16 3.10 -2.26
C SER A 130 7.30 4.60 -1.98
N PHE A 131 8.54 5.06 -1.95
CA PHE A 131 8.88 6.45 -2.22
C PHE A 131 9.05 6.67 -3.72
N SER A 132 8.70 7.87 -4.18
CA SER A 132 8.23 8.12 -5.54
C SER A 132 9.37 8.17 -6.57
N PHE A 133 9.28 7.30 -7.58
CA PHE A 133 9.92 7.55 -8.87
C PHE A 133 9.37 8.85 -9.49
N GLU A 134 8.19 9.30 -9.06
CA GLU A 134 7.61 10.58 -9.43
C GLU A 134 8.48 11.76 -9.01
N ASP A 135 9.14 11.72 -7.85
CA ASP A 135 10.10 12.75 -7.45
C ASP A 135 11.26 12.78 -8.43
N ALA A 136 11.72 11.61 -8.89
CA ALA A 136 12.75 11.53 -9.91
C ALA A 136 12.26 12.07 -11.27
N LEU A 137 11.01 11.80 -11.65
CA LEU A 137 10.39 12.36 -12.86
C LEU A 137 10.26 13.89 -12.75
N THR A 138 9.73 14.41 -11.65
CA THR A 138 9.56 15.84 -11.37
C THR A 138 10.91 16.57 -11.32
N ARG A 139 11.93 16.01 -10.67
CA ARG A 139 13.30 16.57 -10.67
C ARG A 139 13.94 16.61 -12.05
N ASN A 140 13.49 15.75 -12.96
CA ASN A 140 13.87 15.77 -14.37
C ASN A 140 12.91 16.63 -15.22
N GLY A 141 12.03 17.43 -14.62
CA GLY A 141 11.12 18.33 -15.33
C GLY A 141 10.01 17.61 -16.10
N LEU A 142 9.75 16.34 -15.79
CA LEU A 142 8.58 15.63 -16.29
C LEU A 142 7.39 15.91 -15.39
N ARG A 143 6.25 16.20 -16.02
CA ARG A 143 5.03 16.58 -15.33
C ARG A 143 4.34 15.37 -14.69
N ILE A 144 3.76 15.56 -13.52
CA ILE A 144 2.87 14.59 -12.88
C ILE A 144 1.49 15.23 -12.69
N CYS A 145 0.52 14.81 -13.51
CA CYS A 145 -0.77 15.50 -13.65
C CYS A 145 -1.56 15.56 -12.35
N HIS A 146 -1.75 14.41 -11.70
CA HIS A 146 -2.54 14.30 -10.48
C HIS A 146 -1.91 15.07 -9.31
N GLN A 147 -0.57 15.10 -9.22
CA GLN A 147 0.13 15.91 -8.21
C GLN A 147 -0.16 17.41 -8.36
N LEU A 148 -0.15 17.93 -9.59
CA LEU A 148 -0.47 19.34 -9.86
C LEU A 148 -1.94 19.66 -9.61
N ALA A 149 -2.83 18.71 -9.87
CA ALA A 149 -4.28 18.87 -9.68
C ALA A 149 -4.73 18.65 -8.22
N GLY A 150 -3.88 18.09 -7.36
CA GLY A 150 -4.28 17.64 -6.02
C GLY A 150 -5.22 16.42 -6.04
N ASN A 151 -5.21 15.68 -7.15
CA ASN A 151 -6.05 14.51 -7.40
C ASN A 151 -5.32 13.21 -7.06
N VAL A 152 -6.10 12.15 -6.98
CA VAL A 152 -5.60 10.78 -6.90
C VAL A 152 -5.07 10.32 -8.24
N VAL A 153 -3.99 9.52 -8.23
CA VAL A 153 -3.56 8.84 -9.46
C VAL A 153 -4.65 7.91 -9.99
N ALA A 154 -4.90 7.94 -11.30
CA ALA A 154 -5.82 7.03 -11.95
C ALA A 154 -5.25 5.61 -11.95
N MET A 155 -6.05 4.62 -11.54
CA MET A 155 -5.67 3.21 -11.61
C MET A 155 -6.75 2.35 -12.24
N TYR A 156 -6.29 1.26 -12.86
CA TYR A 156 -7.14 0.35 -13.61
C TYR A 156 -6.81 -1.10 -13.28
N GLN A 157 -7.83 -1.93 -13.21
CA GLN A 157 -7.71 -3.37 -13.17
C GLN A 157 -7.26 -3.85 -14.56
N SER A 158 -6.01 -4.30 -14.66
CA SER A 158 -5.46 -4.76 -15.94
C SER A 158 -5.83 -6.23 -16.22
N THR A 159 -5.44 -6.74 -17.40
CA THR A 159 -5.42 -8.17 -17.73
C THR A 159 -4.10 -8.85 -17.38
N ILE A 160 -3.10 -8.12 -16.85
CA ILE A 160 -1.80 -8.67 -16.46
C ILE A 160 -2.02 -9.57 -15.23
N PRO A 161 -1.70 -10.87 -15.29
CA PRO A 161 -1.99 -11.77 -14.18
C PRO A 161 -1.06 -11.51 -12.98
N VAL A 162 -1.59 -11.60 -11.77
CA VAL A 162 -0.77 -11.75 -10.56
C VAL A 162 -0.16 -13.15 -10.58
N LEU A 163 1.13 -13.27 -10.30
CA LEU A 163 1.78 -14.57 -10.18
C LEU A 163 1.19 -15.31 -8.97
N PRO A 164 0.52 -16.47 -9.14
CA PRO A 164 -0.29 -17.08 -8.09
C PRO A 164 0.51 -17.66 -6.93
N ALA A 165 -0.05 -17.74 -5.73
CA ALA A 165 0.56 -18.45 -4.62
C ALA A 165 -0.51 -19.05 -3.69
N GLY A 166 -0.42 -20.36 -3.45
CA GLY A 166 -1.41 -21.10 -2.67
C GLY A 166 -2.84 -20.85 -3.15
N VAL A 167 -3.69 -20.34 -2.26
CA VAL A 167 -5.10 -20.03 -2.56
C VAL A 167 -5.29 -18.77 -3.43
N PHE A 168 -4.27 -17.92 -3.55
CA PHE A 168 -4.32 -16.67 -4.29
C PHE A 168 -3.94 -16.89 -5.75
N TRP A 169 -4.95 -17.08 -6.61
CA TRP A 169 -4.78 -17.25 -8.06
C TRP A 169 -5.96 -16.63 -8.83
N GLY A 170 -5.78 -16.37 -10.13
CA GLY A 170 -6.85 -15.85 -10.99
C GLY A 170 -7.15 -14.36 -10.85
N SER A 171 -6.41 -13.64 -10.00
CA SER A 171 -6.45 -12.17 -9.94
C SER A 171 -5.49 -11.53 -10.93
N SER A 172 -5.76 -10.28 -11.30
CA SER A 172 -4.86 -9.48 -12.13
C SER A 172 -4.30 -8.28 -11.37
N MET A 173 -3.19 -7.75 -11.88
CA MET A 173 -2.50 -6.59 -11.31
C MET A 173 -3.32 -5.33 -11.55
N VAL A 174 -3.28 -4.43 -10.58
CA VAL A 174 -3.72 -3.05 -10.77
C VAL A 174 -2.55 -2.26 -11.36
N VAL A 175 -2.83 -1.42 -12.35
CA VAL A 175 -1.85 -0.49 -12.94
C VAL A 175 -2.21 0.95 -12.60
N SER A 176 -1.22 1.81 -12.38
CA SER A 176 -1.43 3.25 -12.26
C SER A 176 -1.02 3.96 -13.55
N MET A 177 -1.72 5.03 -13.90
CA MET A 177 -1.56 5.75 -15.16
C MET A 177 -1.13 7.21 -14.94
N ARG A 178 -0.21 7.65 -15.79
CA ARG A 178 0.23 9.05 -15.95
C ARG A 178 0.26 9.38 -17.44
N THR A 179 0.15 10.67 -17.78
CA THR A 179 0.16 11.12 -19.18
C THR A 179 1.48 11.80 -19.53
N TYR A 180 2.01 11.51 -20.72
CA TYR A 180 3.24 12.09 -21.26
C TYR A 180 3.13 12.27 -22.76
N LEU A 181 3.96 13.14 -23.34
CA LEU A 181 4.10 13.19 -24.79
C LEU A 181 4.81 11.92 -25.30
N PRO A 182 4.50 11.41 -26.50
CA PRO A 182 5.19 10.28 -27.10
C PRO A 182 6.72 10.44 -27.15
N SER A 183 7.20 11.67 -27.36
CA SER A 183 8.63 12.01 -27.37
C SER A 183 9.30 11.92 -25.99
N GLU A 184 8.54 11.95 -24.90
CA GLU A 184 9.04 11.87 -23.53
C GLU A 184 9.13 10.43 -23.02
N ILE A 185 8.51 9.46 -23.71
CA ILE A 185 8.37 8.08 -23.20
C ILE A 185 9.72 7.42 -22.94
N GLU A 186 10.69 7.51 -23.87
CA GLU A 186 12.01 6.91 -23.64
C GLU A 186 12.73 7.55 -22.45
N ARG A 187 12.57 8.86 -22.27
CA ARG A 187 13.11 9.58 -21.11
C ARG A 187 12.45 9.12 -19.80
N VAL A 188 11.12 8.99 -19.79
CA VAL A 188 10.35 8.44 -18.66
C VAL A 188 10.86 7.03 -18.31
N ARG A 189 11.07 6.18 -19.32
CA ARG A 189 11.61 4.82 -19.14
C ARG A 189 13.01 4.85 -18.55
N ASP A 190 13.91 5.66 -19.09
CA ASP A 190 15.29 5.75 -18.60
C ASP A 190 15.39 6.27 -17.16
N ILE A 191 14.54 7.23 -16.78
CA ILE A 191 14.48 7.73 -15.40
C ILE A 191 13.92 6.67 -14.45
N THR A 192 12.92 5.90 -14.88
CA THR A 192 12.22 4.94 -14.01
C THR A 192 12.86 3.56 -13.96
N ARG A 193 13.64 3.17 -14.98
CA ARG A 193 14.31 1.87 -15.09
C ARG A 193 15.18 1.53 -13.87
N PRO A 194 15.99 2.43 -13.28
CA PRO A 194 16.81 2.13 -12.09
C PRO A 194 15.99 1.75 -10.85
N PHE A 195 14.69 2.08 -10.83
CA PHE A 195 13.79 1.81 -9.71
C PHE A 195 13.22 0.38 -9.74
N LEU A 196 13.96 -0.63 -10.21
CA LEU A 196 13.50 -2.03 -10.34
C LEU A 196 12.94 -2.63 -9.04
N ALA A 197 13.52 -2.26 -7.90
CA ALA A 197 13.07 -2.73 -6.59
C ALA A 197 11.74 -2.10 -6.14
N THR A 198 11.26 -1.05 -6.83
CA THR A 198 10.03 -0.34 -6.49
C THR A 198 8.98 -0.32 -7.60
N HIS A 199 9.33 0.16 -8.78
CA HIS A 199 8.40 0.29 -9.91
C HIS A 199 8.97 -0.28 -11.21
N GLY A 200 10.23 0.02 -11.48
CA GLY A 200 10.86 -0.22 -12.77
C GLY A 200 10.24 0.63 -13.88
N GLU A 201 10.50 0.21 -15.12
CA GLU A 201 9.95 0.86 -16.30
C GLU A 201 8.41 0.66 -16.42
N PRO A 202 7.73 1.54 -17.16
CA PRO A 202 6.34 1.32 -17.55
C PRO A 202 6.10 -0.07 -18.14
N VAL A 203 4.96 -0.69 -17.80
CA VAL A 203 4.54 -1.98 -18.36
C VAL A 203 3.78 -1.84 -19.68
N ALA A 204 3.21 -0.67 -19.95
CA ALA A 204 2.57 -0.35 -21.22
C ALA A 204 2.49 1.17 -21.40
N TRP A 205 2.34 1.63 -22.65
CA TRP A 205 2.13 3.03 -22.98
C TRP A 205 1.42 3.19 -24.32
N GLY A 206 0.84 4.36 -24.55
CA GLY A 206 0.05 4.62 -25.75
C GLY A 206 -1.34 4.00 -25.70
N TRP A 207 -2.16 4.36 -26.69
CA TRP A 207 -3.52 3.85 -26.84
C TRP A 207 -3.57 2.34 -27.09
N GLU A 208 -2.62 1.82 -27.87
CA GLU A 208 -2.50 0.37 -28.10
C GLU A 208 -1.96 -0.36 -26.87
N GLY A 209 -1.06 0.26 -26.11
CA GLY A 209 -0.61 -0.28 -24.83
C GLY A 209 -1.74 -0.36 -23.79
N ALA A 210 -2.61 0.65 -23.72
CA ALA A 210 -3.81 0.60 -22.86
C ALA A 210 -4.70 -0.62 -23.20
N LYS A 211 -4.97 -0.83 -24.50
CA LYS A 211 -5.75 -1.98 -24.97
C LYS A 211 -5.08 -3.32 -24.65
N SER A 212 -3.76 -3.42 -24.81
CA SER A 212 -3.04 -4.69 -24.60
C SER A 212 -3.08 -5.16 -23.14
N ILE A 213 -3.14 -4.23 -22.19
CA ILE A 213 -3.30 -4.51 -20.75
C ILE A 213 -4.77 -4.48 -20.31
N GLY A 214 -5.71 -4.40 -21.24
CA GLY A 214 -7.16 -4.50 -20.97
C GLY A 214 -7.84 -3.22 -20.47
N VAL A 215 -7.16 -2.07 -20.48
CA VAL A 215 -7.75 -0.77 -20.14
C VAL A 215 -8.53 -0.25 -21.34
N ARG A 216 -9.87 -0.30 -21.27
CA ARG A 216 -10.77 0.07 -22.37
C ARG A 216 -11.23 1.51 -22.34
N ASP A 217 -11.45 2.06 -21.14
CA ASP A 217 -11.85 3.44 -20.92
C ASP A 217 -10.89 4.09 -19.93
N ILE A 218 -10.04 4.98 -20.45
CA ILE A 218 -9.07 5.72 -19.64
C ILE A 218 -9.71 6.85 -18.83
N HIS A 219 -10.91 7.30 -19.16
CA HIS A 219 -11.56 8.39 -18.43
C HIS A 219 -12.37 7.91 -17.23
N ASN A 220 -12.56 6.59 -17.10
CA ASN A 220 -13.26 5.97 -16.00
C ASN A 220 -12.33 4.98 -15.25
N PRO A 221 -11.47 5.48 -14.35
CA PRO A 221 -10.59 4.62 -13.57
C PRO A 221 -11.36 3.74 -12.58
N ASP A 222 -10.87 2.52 -12.35
CA ASP A 222 -11.42 1.61 -11.34
C ASP A 222 -11.15 2.12 -9.91
N PHE A 223 -10.07 2.88 -9.74
CA PHE A 223 -9.68 3.51 -8.47
C PHE A 223 -9.01 4.87 -8.73
N GLY A 224 -9.25 5.83 -7.84
CA GLY A 224 -8.71 7.19 -7.95
C GLY A 224 -9.50 8.07 -8.91
N ASP A 225 -8.89 9.17 -9.34
CA ASP A 225 -9.55 10.21 -10.13
C ASP A 225 -9.10 10.16 -11.59
N ALA A 226 -10.01 10.52 -12.49
CA ALA A 226 -9.69 10.69 -13.91
C ALA A 226 -8.64 11.79 -14.09
N GLN A 227 -7.71 11.60 -15.03
CA GLN A 227 -6.68 12.59 -15.35
C GLN A 227 -6.98 13.36 -16.63
N GLU A 228 -6.58 14.62 -16.63
CA GLU A 228 -6.59 15.48 -17.81
C GLU A 228 -5.43 15.15 -18.74
N PHE A 229 -5.73 15.06 -20.03
CA PHE A 229 -4.76 14.89 -21.10
C PHE A 229 -4.52 16.24 -21.76
N LYS A 230 -3.25 16.62 -21.91
CA LYS A 230 -2.91 17.71 -22.84
C LYS A 230 -2.92 17.19 -24.26
N GLU A 231 -3.07 18.10 -25.21
CA GLU A 231 -3.04 17.77 -26.62
C GLU A 231 -1.74 17.04 -26.99
N GLY A 232 -1.90 15.88 -27.65
CA GLY A 232 -0.79 15.01 -28.04
C GLY A 232 -0.25 14.08 -26.96
N GLU A 233 -0.74 14.15 -25.71
CA GLU A 233 -0.32 13.20 -24.66
C GLU A 233 -0.95 11.82 -24.82
N VAL A 234 -0.24 10.81 -24.31
CA VAL A 234 -0.65 9.42 -24.31
C VAL A 234 -0.55 8.82 -22.91
N PRO A 235 -1.36 7.80 -22.59
CA PRO A 235 -1.31 7.16 -21.28
C PRO A 235 -0.06 6.28 -21.16
N VAL A 236 0.56 6.28 -19.99
CA VAL A 236 1.71 5.44 -19.62
C VAL A 236 1.39 4.74 -18.30
N PHE A 237 1.57 3.43 -18.27
CA PHE A 237 1.10 2.55 -17.21
C PHE A 237 2.26 1.89 -16.48
N TRP A 238 2.22 1.90 -15.15
CA TRP A 238 3.11 1.13 -14.29
C TRP A 238 2.31 0.11 -13.50
N VAL A 239 2.93 -1.03 -13.18
CA VAL A 239 2.37 -1.92 -12.16
C VAL A 239 2.26 -1.13 -10.86
N CYS A 240 1.05 -1.13 -10.29
CA CYS A 240 0.74 -0.21 -9.22
C CYS A 240 1.53 -0.58 -7.96
N ARG A 241 2.39 0.36 -7.56
CA ARG A 241 2.95 0.51 -6.23
C ARG A 241 2.87 2.00 -5.81
N SER A 242 1.80 2.73 -6.15
CA SER A 242 1.87 4.20 -6.27
C SER A 242 2.24 4.94 -4.98
N PRO A 243 3.36 5.69 -4.94
CA PRO A 243 3.72 6.57 -3.86
C PRO A 243 2.96 7.89 -3.95
N HIS A 244 2.35 8.28 -2.83
CA HIS A 244 2.06 9.67 -2.46
C HIS A 244 0.85 10.41 -3.11
N TYR A 245 -0.04 10.75 -2.16
CA TYR A 245 -0.96 11.86 -2.01
C TYR A 245 -2.29 11.94 -2.80
N HIS A 246 -3.33 12.09 -1.95
CA HIS A 246 -4.75 12.35 -2.14
C HIS A 246 -5.51 11.13 -2.67
N ASN A 247 -6.21 10.41 -1.78
CA ASN A 247 -7.43 9.59 -1.93
C ASN A 247 -7.46 8.31 -2.81
N VAL A 248 -6.51 7.37 -2.63
CA VAL A 248 -6.55 5.91 -3.00
C VAL A 248 -5.41 5.57 -3.96
N ALA A 249 -4.33 4.88 -3.57
CA ALA A 249 -3.47 4.13 -4.52
C ALA A 249 -2.25 3.41 -3.91
N CYS A 250 -2.35 2.58 -2.87
CA CYS A 250 -1.16 1.84 -2.46
C CYS A 250 -1.53 0.47 -1.88
N GLY A 251 -0.93 -0.62 -2.38
CA GLY A 251 -1.29 -1.98 -1.96
C GLY A 251 -2.65 -2.51 -2.43
N VAL A 252 -3.24 -1.95 -3.49
CA VAL A 252 -4.54 -2.43 -4.01
C VAL A 252 -4.42 -3.84 -4.59
N THR A 253 -3.33 -4.19 -5.27
CA THR A 253 -3.14 -5.54 -5.83
C THR A 253 -3.26 -6.65 -4.78
N PRO A 254 -2.58 -6.60 -3.61
CA PRO A 254 -2.78 -7.61 -2.58
C PRO A 254 -4.21 -7.60 -2.02
N GLN A 255 -4.84 -6.44 -1.83
CA GLN A 255 -6.25 -6.38 -1.41
C GLN A 255 -7.21 -6.97 -2.44
N VAL A 256 -6.96 -6.75 -3.74
CA VAL A 256 -7.73 -7.31 -4.85
C VAL A 256 -7.54 -8.81 -4.92
N ALA A 257 -6.31 -9.31 -4.77
CA ALA A 257 -6.02 -10.74 -4.75
C ALA A 257 -6.73 -11.43 -3.57
N VAL A 258 -6.70 -10.82 -2.38
CA VAL A 258 -7.42 -11.32 -1.21
C VAL A 258 -8.93 -11.28 -1.44
N ARG A 259 -9.49 -10.15 -1.86
CA ARG A 259 -10.93 -9.99 -2.13
C ARG A 259 -11.42 -10.97 -3.19
N HIS A 260 -10.62 -11.20 -4.22
CA HIS A 260 -10.91 -12.18 -5.26
C HIS A 260 -10.91 -13.61 -4.69
N ALA A 261 -9.95 -13.96 -3.85
CA ALA A 261 -9.90 -15.27 -3.20
C ALA A 261 -11.06 -15.48 -2.21
N VAL A 262 -11.45 -14.45 -1.46
CA VAL A 262 -12.62 -14.44 -0.57
C VAL A 262 -13.91 -14.65 -1.36
N ARG A 263 -14.14 -13.85 -2.41
CA ARG A 263 -15.35 -13.98 -3.27
C ARG A 263 -15.44 -15.33 -3.97
N ALA A 264 -14.30 -15.95 -4.27
CA ALA A 264 -14.22 -17.28 -4.84
C ALA A 264 -14.31 -18.42 -3.80
N GLY A 265 -14.54 -18.11 -2.52
CA GLY A 265 -14.69 -19.10 -1.44
C GLY A 265 -13.40 -19.81 -1.04
N ARG A 266 -12.24 -19.31 -1.47
CA ARG A 266 -10.92 -19.92 -1.22
C ARG A 266 -10.26 -19.42 0.06
N VAL A 267 -10.60 -18.20 0.47
CA VAL A 267 -10.27 -17.64 1.78
C VAL A 267 -11.56 -17.59 2.59
N GLN A 268 -11.58 -18.35 3.69
CA GLN A 268 -12.70 -18.40 4.63
C GLN A 268 -12.32 -17.69 5.92
N GLY A 269 -13.31 -17.20 6.67
CA GLY A 269 -13.10 -16.41 7.89
C GLY A 269 -13.07 -14.90 7.62
N VAL A 270 -13.05 -14.11 8.70
CA VAL A 270 -13.00 -12.66 8.64
C VAL A 270 -11.66 -12.20 8.05
N THR A 271 -11.71 -11.27 7.10
CA THR A 271 -10.51 -10.60 6.57
C THR A 271 -10.66 -9.11 6.72
N MET A 272 -9.56 -8.40 6.97
CA MET A 272 -9.59 -6.96 7.22
C MET A 272 -8.51 -6.26 6.41
N ALA A 273 -8.71 -4.98 6.13
CA ALA A 273 -7.74 -4.12 5.49
C ALA A 273 -7.92 -2.69 6.03
N HIS A 274 -6.99 -1.80 5.71
CA HIS A 274 -7.21 -0.37 5.91
C HIS A 274 -8.14 0.19 4.82
N GLU A 275 -8.88 1.25 5.15
CA GLU A 275 -9.54 2.05 4.13
C GLU A 275 -8.50 2.86 3.34
N PRO A 276 -8.61 2.96 2.00
CA PRO A 276 -7.67 3.77 1.23
C PRO A 276 -7.52 5.20 1.78
N GLY A 277 -6.29 5.69 1.86
CA GLY A 277 -5.97 7.01 2.44
C GLY A 277 -5.87 7.03 3.98
N HIS A 278 -6.10 5.90 4.65
CA HIS A 278 -6.03 5.71 6.10
C HIS A 278 -4.92 4.70 6.43
N MET A 279 -3.67 4.98 6.03
CA MET A 279 -2.53 4.08 6.18
C MET A 279 -1.91 4.13 7.58
N LEU A 280 -1.03 3.19 7.92
CA LEU A 280 -0.23 3.26 9.13
C LEU A 280 1.07 4.02 8.88
N VAL A 281 1.39 4.99 9.74
CA VAL A 281 2.71 5.63 9.75
C VAL A 281 3.68 4.76 10.55
N THR A 282 4.74 4.28 9.90
CA THR A 282 5.77 3.41 10.51
C THR A 282 6.91 4.24 11.12
N ASP A 283 7.81 3.58 11.86
CA ASP A 283 9.04 4.20 12.40
C ASP A 283 10.23 4.09 11.44
N TRP A 284 10.01 3.53 10.25
CA TRP A 284 10.97 3.57 9.15
C TRP A 284 10.83 4.85 8.35
N THR A 285 11.95 5.33 7.85
CA THR A 285 12.04 6.51 7.00
C THR A 285 12.39 6.14 5.56
N VAL A 286 12.30 7.12 4.66
CA VAL A 286 12.77 6.98 3.27
C VAL A 286 14.21 6.48 3.19
N GLU A 287 15.06 6.99 4.07
CA GLU A 287 16.49 6.68 4.11
C GLU A 287 16.75 5.24 4.56
N ASP A 288 15.80 4.62 5.27
CA ASP A 288 15.88 3.24 5.70
C ASP A 288 15.52 2.26 4.58
N LEU A 289 14.82 2.68 3.52
CA LEU A 289 14.37 1.80 2.42
C LEU A 289 15.46 0.87 1.86
N PRO A 290 16.70 1.33 1.59
CA PRO A 290 17.77 0.45 1.09
C PRO A 290 18.25 -0.58 2.11
N ARG A 291 17.95 -0.37 3.40
CA ARG A 291 18.38 -1.19 4.55
C ARG A 291 17.28 -2.12 5.05
N ILE A 292 16.04 -1.93 4.60
CA ILE A 292 14.93 -2.81 4.94
C ILE A 292 15.19 -4.19 4.30
N PRO A 293 15.13 -5.29 5.07
CA PRO A 293 15.36 -6.63 4.54
C PRO A 293 14.42 -6.91 3.36
N GLY A 294 14.98 -7.14 2.16
CA GLY A 294 14.20 -7.43 0.96
C GLY A 294 13.48 -8.79 0.94
N ARG A 295 13.68 -9.62 1.98
CA ARG A 295 13.05 -10.93 2.15
C ARG A 295 12.44 -11.07 3.54
N ILE A 296 11.26 -10.48 3.71
CA ILE A 296 10.42 -10.74 4.90
C ILE A 296 9.78 -12.13 4.84
N ALA A 297 9.80 -12.78 3.68
CA ALA A 297 9.20 -14.09 3.44
C ALA A 297 9.68 -15.23 4.35
N GLU A 298 10.74 -15.04 5.13
CA GLU A 298 11.25 -16.03 6.11
C GLU A 298 10.86 -15.71 7.57
N LEU A 299 10.28 -14.53 7.83
CA LEU A 299 9.86 -14.11 9.17
C LEU A 299 8.49 -14.69 9.51
N GLY A 300 8.41 -15.53 10.56
CA GLY A 300 7.12 -16.04 11.06
C GLY A 300 6.50 -17.18 10.24
N ARG A 301 7.30 -17.91 9.45
CA ARG A 301 6.89 -19.25 8.98
C ARG A 301 6.80 -20.16 10.22
N VAL A 302 5.60 -20.64 10.51
CA VAL A 302 5.36 -21.76 11.43
C VAL A 302 5.33 -23.04 10.61
#